data_AF-A0A5J4U5Y8-F1
#
_entry.id   AF-A0A5J4U5Y8-F1
#
_cell.length_a   1.000
_cell.length_b   1.000
_cell.length_c   1.000
_cell.angle_alpha   90.00
_cell.angle_beta   90.00
_cell.angle_gamma   90.00
#
_symmetry.space_group_name_H-M   'P 1'
#
loop_
_entity.id
_entity.type
_entity.pdbx_description
1 polymer ?
#
loop_
_entity_poly.entity_id
_entity_poly.type
_entity_poly.pdbx_seq_one_letter_code
_entity_poly.pdbx_strand_id
1 'polypeptide(L)'
;MDFFTPHYTKEIILELGKVLPKNNKYDTDELIPLLSNSPFTGFTLTQAVHGRTVSIQLATLFSGIGAIEQAFKRLNIEHVIVFACDNGNISIELDYDNEFKKVKSLNSPEEKAKYVQNLYLSKTNKKNYVKQTYQANYNLEDEKFFYDIRLLDASPFINKIDLLVGGSPCQSFSIAGSRGGFDDT
;
A
#
# COMPACT_ATOMS: atom_id res chain seq x y z
N MET A 1 -6.20 -15.50 -22.57
CA MET A 1 -7.64 -15.23 -22.26
C MET A 1 -7.66 -14.19 -21.16
N ASP A 2 -7.75 -12.92 -21.60
CA ASP A 2 -8.07 -11.67 -20.91
C ASP A 2 -7.64 -11.50 -19.44
N PHE A 3 -6.42 -10.98 -19.23
CA PHE A 3 -6.04 -10.28 -18.01
C PHE A 3 -5.61 -8.84 -18.33
N PHE A 4 -6.27 -7.89 -17.65
CA PHE A 4 -6.03 -6.43 -17.65
C PHE A 4 -6.48 -5.64 -18.88
N THR A 5 -7.73 -5.16 -18.86
CA THR A 5 -8.14 -4.05 -19.73
C THR A 5 -7.52 -2.72 -19.25
N PRO A 6 -6.92 -1.90 -20.14
CA PRO A 6 -6.29 -0.61 -19.81
C PRO A 6 -7.22 0.47 -19.20
N HIS A 7 -8.52 0.18 -19.13
CA HIS A 7 -9.52 1.09 -18.58
C HIS A 7 -9.42 1.23 -17.05
N TYR A 8 -9.19 0.13 -16.32
CA TYR A 8 -9.18 0.14 -14.85
C TYR A 8 -7.97 0.89 -14.28
N THR A 9 -6.78 0.68 -14.85
CA THR A 9 -5.56 1.37 -14.42
C THR A 9 -5.63 2.87 -14.68
N LYS A 10 -6.25 3.30 -15.79
CA LYS A 10 -6.45 4.73 -16.07
C LYS A 10 -7.49 5.37 -15.15
N GLU A 11 -8.60 4.70 -14.86
CA GLU A 11 -9.63 5.21 -13.95
C GLU A 11 -9.09 5.36 -12.51
N ILE A 12 -8.32 4.38 -12.03
CA ILE A 12 -7.67 4.45 -10.71
C ILE A 12 -6.68 5.61 -10.65
N ILE A 13 -5.85 5.81 -11.67
CA ILE A 13 -4.89 6.93 -11.72
C ILE A 13 -5.61 8.29 -11.79
N LEU A 14 -6.71 8.39 -12.53
CA LEU A 14 -7.52 9.63 -12.64
C LEU A 14 -8.29 9.95 -11.36
N GLU A 15 -8.75 8.95 -10.60
CA GLU A 15 -9.35 9.17 -9.29
C GLU A 15 -8.31 9.57 -8.25
N LEU A 16 -7.13 8.93 -8.25
CA LEU A 16 -6.02 9.26 -7.35
C LEU A 16 -5.42 10.66 -7.61
N GLY A 17 -5.44 11.15 -8.85
CA GLY A 17 -4.96 12.48 -9.21
C GLY A 17 -5.80 13.63 -8.63
N LYS A 18 -7.04 13.38 -8.19
CA LYS A 18 -7.93 14.39 -7.59
C LYS A 18 -7.78 14.51 -6.06
N VAL A 19 -6.93 13.69 -5.44
CA VAL A 19 -6.89 13.43 -3.99
C VAL A 19 -5.77 14.19 -3.25
N LEU A 20 -4.95 15.01 -3.92
CA LEU A 20 -3.84 15.72 -3.26
C LEU A 20 -4.18 17.21 -2.97
N PRO A 21 -4.41 17.62 -1.71
CA PRO A 21 -4.51 19.02 -1.35
C PRO A 21 -3.13 19.65 -1.10
N LYS A 22 -2.95 20.88 -1.60
CA LYS A 22 -1.84 21.78 -1.25
C LYS A 22 -2.14 22.40 0.13
N ASN A 23 -1.26 22.25 1.12
CA ASN A 23 -0.77 23.32 2.03
C ASN A 23 -0.20 22.77 3.36
N ASN A 24 1.01 23.22 3.70
CA ASN A 24 1.62 23.16 5.04
C ASN A 24 1.95 24.61 5.46
N LYS A 25 1.61 25.04 6.69
CA LYS A 25 2.11 26.29 7.29
C LYS A 25 2.29 26.16 8.81
N TYR A 26 3.40 26.68 9.32
CA TYR A 26 3.77 26.87 10.73
C TYR A 26 4.31 28.30 10.94
N ASP A 27 4.40 28.75 12.19
CA ASP A 27 4.98 30.04 12.60
C ASP A 27 6.21 29.82 13.51
N THR A 28 7.28 30.58 13.30
CA THR A 28 8.69 30.22 13.65
C THR A 28 9.31 31.01 14.81
N ASP A 29 8.63 32.01 15.35
CA ASP A 29 9.35 33.13 15.98
C ASP A 29 9.50 33.05 17.52
N GLU A 30 8.94 32.04 18.19
CA GLU A 30 8.98 31.95 19.66
C GLU A 30 10.09 31.03 20.24
N LEU A 31 10.77 30.21 19.42
CA LEU A 31 11.64 29.11 19.91
C LEU A 31 13.15 29.37 19.88
N ILE A 32 13.60 30.47 19.27
CA ILE A 32 15.02 30.77 19.02
C ILE A 32 15.83 31.07 20.31
N PRO A 33 15.32 31.76 21.35
CA PRO A 33 16.16 32.19 22.47
C PRO A 33 16.61 31.10 23.45
N LEU A 34 15.97 29.92 23.48
CA LEU A 34 16.24 28.89 24.50
C LEU A 34 17.35 27.89 24.14
N LEU A 35 17.77 27.81 22.88
CA LEU A 35 18.57 26.69 22.33
C LEU A 35 20.03 27.05 21.99
N SER A 36 20.49 28.28 22.26
CA SER A 36 21.81 28.77 21.86
C SER A 36 23.01 28.25 22.67
N ASN A 37 22.79 27.45 23.74
CA ASN A 37 23.82 27.16 24.74
C ASN A 37 24.15 25.66 24.98
N SER A 38 23.95 24.76 24.02
CA SER A 38 24.39 23.35 24.16
C SER A 38 25.39 22.92 23.07
N PRO A 39 26.42 22.10 23.37
CA PRO A 39 27.47 21.73 22.42
C PRO A 39 27.11 20.54 21.50
N PHE A 40 25.84 20.12 21.45
CA PHE A 40 25.34 19.05 20.59
C PHE A 40 24.22 19.57 19.66
N THR A 41 24.56 20.42 18.69
CA THR A 41 23.60 21.19 17.88
C THR A 41 23.63 20.83 16.39
N GLY A 42 23.50 19.53 16.07
CA GLY A 42 23.38 19.09 14.67
C GLY A 42 22.18 18.17 14.39
N PHE A 43 21.92 17.21 15.29
CA PHE A 43 20.98 16.12 14.99
C PHE A 43 19.72 16.16 15.86
N THR A 44 19.81 16.72 17.07
CA THR A 44 18.69 16.81 18.03
C THR A 44 17.76 18.01 17.77
N LEU A 45 18.23 19.04 17.05
CA LEU A 45 17.46 20.26 16.79
C LEU A 45 16.26 20.00 15.85
N THR A 46 16.39 19.06 14.89
CA THR A 46 15.30 18.75 13.95
C THR A 46 14.12 18.07 14.64
N GLN A 47 14.36 17.33 15.73
CA GLN A 47 13.31 16.65 16.50
C GLN A 47 12.68 17.57 17.56
N ALA A 48 13.45 18.49 18.14
CA ALA A 48 12.95 19.39 19.18
C ALA A 48 12.13 20.58 18.65
N VAL A 49 12.39 21.04 17.41
CA VAL A 49 11.63 22.13 16.77
C VAL A 49 10.32 21.63 16.12
N HIS A 50 10.13 20.31 16.01
CA HIS A 50 8.96 19.71 15.38
C HIS A 50 8.27 18.73 16.34
N GLY A 51 7.61 19.27 17.38
CA GLY A 51 6.78 18.53 18.34
C GLY A 51 5.59 17.74 17.75
N ARG A 52 5.58 17.47 16.45
CA ARG A 52 4.81 16.40 15.81
C ARG A 52 5.75 15.65 14.86
N THR A 53 6.11 14.42 15.20
CA THR A 53 6.51 13.45 14.20
C THR A 53 5.28 13.15 13.35
N VAL A 54 5.22 13.71 12.14
CA VAL A 54 4.17 13.39 11.18
C VAL A 54 4.45 11.98 10.69
N SER A 55 3.57 11.04 11.02
CA SER A 55 3.66 9.66 10.54
C SER A 55 3.06 9.58 9.14
N ILE A 56 3.78 8.99 8.20
CA ILE A 56 3.32 8.82 6.83
C ILE A 56 2.29 7.68 6.77
N GLN A 57 1.10 7.97 6.28
CA GLN A 57 0.08 6.97 6.00
C GLN A 57 0.41 6.23 4.69
N LEU A 58 1.00 5.04 4.80
CA LEU A 58 1.54 4.26 3.69
C LEU A 58 0.58 3.15 3.26
N ALA A 59 0.32 3.04 1.96
CA ALA A 59 -0.37 1.90 1.36
C ALA A 59 0.48 1.26 0.26
N THR A 60 0.49 -0.07 0.20
CA THR A 60 1.32 -0.82 -0.76
C THR A 60 0.52 -1.81 -1.60
N LEU A 61 0.66 -1.70 -2.92
CA LEU A 61 0.12 -2.63 -3.92
C LEU A 61 1.25 -3.49 -4.46
N PHE A 62 0.98 -4.77 -4.74
CA PHE A 62 2.06 -5.73 -5.06
C PHE A 62 3.15 -5.68 -3.99
N SER A 63 2.72 -5.72 -2.73
CA SER A 63 3.56 -5.36 -1.58
C SER A 63 4.80 -6.25 -1.44
N GLY A 64 4.76 -7.46 -2.02
CA GLY A 64 5.76 -8.48 -1.74
C GLY A 64 5.91 -8.63 -0.23
N ILE A 65 7.15 -8.74 0.22
CA ILE A 65 7.49 -8.87 1.65
C ILE A 65 7.70 -7.52 2.36
N GLY A 66 7.30 -6.41 1.74
CA GLY A 66 7.36 -5.05 2.27
C GLY A 66 8.72 -4.38 2.16
N ALA A 67 9.20 -4.14 0.95
CA ALA A 67 10.50 -3.50 0.73
C ALA A 67 10.52 -2.02 1.15
N ILE A 68 9.41 -1.30 0.94
CA ILE A 68 9.31 0.13 1.25
C ILE A 68 9.17 0.37 2.75
N GLU A 69 8.41 -0.46 3.45
CA GLU A 69 8.29 -0.46 4.91
C GLU A 69 9.66 -0.70 5.55
N GLN A 70 10.43 -1.65 5.02
CA GLN A 70 11.80 -1.90 5.47
C GLN A 70 12.71 -0.70 5.19
N ALA A 71 12.56 -0.01 4.06
CA ALA A 71 13.32 1.19 3.75
C ALA A 71 12.99 2.32 4.73
N PHE A 72 11.72 2.53 5.05
CA PHE A 72 11.28 3.54 6.00
C PHE A 72 11.83 3.25 7.40
N LYS A 73 11.77 1.99 7.85
CA LYS A 73 12.38 1.54 9.11
C LYS A 73 13.90 1.81 9.13
N ARG A 74 14.62 1.55 8.04
CA ARG A 74 16.07 1.81 7.94
C ARG A 74 16.43 3.29 7.94
N LEU A 75 15.56 4.14 7.41
CA LEU A 75 15.72 5.59 7.34
C LEU A 75 15.17 6.31 8.58
N ASN A 76 14.62 5.57 9.56
CA ASN A 76 13.95 6.11 10.74
C ASN A 76 12.83 7.11 10.37
N ILE A 77 12.05 6.75 9.34
CA ILE A 77 10.86 7.49 8.90
C ILE A 77 9.64 6.87 9.59
N GLU A 78 8.98 7.66 10.43
CA GLU A 78 7.73 7.27 11.08
C GLU A 78 6.63 7.07 10.04
N HIS A 79 5.95 5.93 10.12
CA HIS A 79 4.89 5.58 9.18
C HIS A 79 3.86 4.62 9.80
N VAL A 80 2.65 4.65 9.25
CA VAL A 80 1.57 3.71 9.54
C VAL A 80 1.19 3.01 8.25
N ILE A 81 1.20 1.68 8.27
CA ILE A 81 0.70 0.87 7.17
C ILE A 81 -0.83 0.92 7.22
N VAL A 82 -1.43 1.65 6.27
CA VAL A 82 -2.89 1.72 6.09
C VAL A 82 -3.40 0.39 5.56
N PHE A 83 -2.78 -0.13 4.51
CA PHE A 83 -3.00 -1.47 4.01
C PHE A 83 -1.84 -1.95 3.13
N ALA A 84 -1.73 -3.27 2.96
CA ALA A 84 -0.87 -3.91 1.98
C ALA A 84 -1.68 -4.87 1.10
N CYS A 85 -1.30 -5.07 -0.16
CA CYS A 85 -2.02 -5.95 -1.07
C CYS A 85 -1.10 -6.80 -1.95
N ASP A 86 -1.21 -8.13 -1.85
CA ASP A 86 -0.47 -9.08 -2.69
C ASP A 86 -1.09 -10.49 -2.64
N ASN A 87 -1.29 -11.13 -3.80
CA ASN A 87 -1.88 -12.47 -3.88
C ASN A 87 -0.85 -13.61 -3.80
N GLY A 88 0.44 -13.29 -3.68
CA GLY A 88 1.52 -14.28 -3.60
C GLY A 88 1.67 -15.11 -4.87
N ASN A 89 1.32 -14.54 -6.03
CA ASN A 89 1.29 -15.23 -7.33
C ASN A 89 0.34 -16.45 -7.35
N ILE A 90 -0.76 -16.38 -6.58
CA ILE A 90 -1.81 -17.40 -6.57
C ILE A 90 -2.88 -17.01 -7.59
N SER A 91 -2.98 -17.80 -8.65
CA SER A 91 -4.03 -17.71 -9.66
C SER A 91 -5.21 -18.62 -9.32
N ILE A 92 -6.42 -18.08 -9.38
CA ILE A 92 -7.69 -18.82 -9.30
C ILE A 92 -8.60 -18.38 -10.44
N GLU A 93 -9.44 -19.30 -10.92
CA GLU A 93 -10.44 -19.01 -11.95
C GLU A 93 -11.68 -18.40 -11.28
N LEU A 94 -12.01 -17.17 -11.69
CA LEU A 94 -13.11 -16.37 -11.12
C LEU A 94 -13.70 -15.46 -12.19
N ASP A 95 -14.98 -15.16 -12.02
CA ASP A 95 -15.63 -14.01 -12.64
C ASP A 95 -15.34 -12.78 -11.78
N TYR A 96 -14.25 -12.07 -12.10
CA TYR A 96 -13.78 -10.94 -11.31
C TYR A 96 -14.80 -9.80 -11.23
N ASP A 97 -15.59 -9.57 -12.29
CA ASP A 97 -16.58 -8.50 -12.31
C ASP A 97 -17.72 -8.77 -11.33
N ASN A 98 -18.23 -10.01 -11.32
CA ASN A 98 -19.30 -10.39 -10.40
C ASN A 98 -18.80 -10.49 -8.95
N GLU A 99 -17.58 -10.99 -8.73
CA GLU A 99 -16.99 -11.02 -7.40
C GLU A 99 -16.68 -9.61 -6.87
N PHE A 100 -16.20 -8.70 -7.72
CA PHE A 100 -15.93 -7.32 -7.31
C PHE A 100 -17.20 -6.54 -6.96
N LYS A 101 -18.33 -6.79 -7.64
CA LYS A 101 -19.65 -6.23 -7.25
C LYS A 101 -20.05 -6.67 -5.84
N LYS A 102 -19.81 -7.94 -5.49
CA LYS A 102 -20.07 -8.44 -4.13
C LYS A 102 -19.16 -7.73 -3.12
N VAL A 103 -17.87 -7.59 -3.42
CA VAL A 103 -16.94 -6.84 -2.56
C VAL A 103 -17.43 -5.40 -2.33
N LYS A 104 -17.83 -4.69 -3.40
CA LYS A 104 -18.37 -3.32 -3.29
C LYS A 104 -19.63 -3.22 -2.44
N SER A 105 -20.44 -4.28 -2.36
CA SER A 105 -21.67 -4.30 -1.55
C SER A 105 -21.43 -4.47 -0.05
N LEU A 106 -20.22 -4.84 0.37
CA LEU A 106 -19.86 -4.99 1.78
C LEU A 106 -19.59 -3.63 2.44
N ASN A 107 -19.81 -3.55 3.76
CA ASN A 107 -19.89 -2.27 4.46
C ASN A 107 -18.54 -1.77 4.95
N SER A 108 -17.60 -2.66 5.27
CA SER A 108 -16.32 -2.28 5.87
C SER A 108 -15.11 -2.82 5.09
N PRO A 109 -13.94 -2.14 5.13
CA PRO A 109 -12.71 -2.67 4.54
C PRO A 109 -12.31 -4.04 5.07
N GLU A 110 -12.55 -4.27 6.37
CA GLU A 110 -12.25 -5.53 7.07
C GLU A 110 -13.10 -6.67 6.50
N GLU A 111 -14.41 -6.45 6.33
CA GLU A 111 -15.33 -7.41 5.71
C GLU A 111 -14.90 -7.75 4.28
N LYS A 112 -14.49 -6.73 3.52
CA LYS A 112 -14.00 -6.88 2.14
C LYS A 112 -12.73 -7.73 2.08
N ALA A 113 -11.74 -7.47 2.93
CA ALA A 113 -10.51 -8.24 3.00
C ALA A 113 -10.80 -9.72 3.37
N LYS A 114 -11.67 -9.94 4.36
CA LYS A 114 -12.06 -11.28 4.82
C LYS A 114 -12.82 -12.06 3.76
N TYR A 115 -13.72 -11.40 3.03
CA TYR A 115 -14.46 -12.01 1.93
C TYR A 115 -13.51 -12.55 0.87
N VAL A 116 -12.57 -11.72 0.39
CA VAL A 116 -11.62 -12.13 -0.65
C VAL A 116 -10.69 -13.23 -0.15
N GLN A 117 -10.23 -13.15 1.10
CA GLN A 117 -9.42 -14.22 1.70
C GLN A 117 -10.17 -15.57 1.74
N ASN A 118 -11.44 -15.57 2.17
CA ASN A 118 -12.27 -16.76 2.20
C ASN A 118 -12.58 -17.29 0.80
N LEU A 119 -12.78 -16.40 -0.17
CA LEU A 119 -12.95 -16.77 -1.58
C LEU A 119 -11.73 -17.56 -2.08
N TYR A 120 -10.52 -17.06 -1.82
CA TYR A 120 -9.28 -17.76 -2.17
C TYR A 120 -9.15 -19.11 -1.46
N LEU A 121 -9.38 -19.17 -0.14
CA LEU A 121 -9.34 -20.42 0.62
C LEU A 121 -10.36 -21.46 0.13
N SER A 122 -11.51 -21.03 -0.39
CA SER A 122 -12.52 -21.93 -0.95
C SER A 122 -12.13 -22.51 -2.32
N LYS A 123 -11.23 -21.85 -3.05
CA LYS A 123 -10.86 -22.19 -4.44
C LYS A 123 -9.50 -22.86 -4.55
N THR A 124 -8.62 -22.70 -3.57
CA THR A 124 -7.27 -23.28 -3.61
C THR A 124 -6.71 -23.58 -2.23
N ASN A 125 -5.90 -24.64 -2.16
CA ASN A 125 -5.11 -24.99 -0.97
C ASN A 125 -3.71 -24.33 -0.96
N LYS A 126 -3.39 -23.50 -1.98
CA LYS A 126 -2.12 -22.79 -2.03
C LYS A 126 -2.04 -21.77 -0.89
N LYS A 127 -0.88 -21.72 -0.24
CA LYS A 127 -0.61 -20.75 0.83
C LYS A 127 0.01 -19.49 0.24
N ASN A 128 -0.52 -18.32 0.63
CA ASN A 128 0.09 -17.03 0.31
C ASN A 128 1.25 -16.78 1.29
N TYR A 129 2.44 -17.24 0.91
CA TYR A 129 3.67 -17.04 1.69
C TYR A 129 4.07 -15.55 1.79
N VAL A 130 3.70 -14.75 0.79
CA VAL A 130 3.95 -13.30 0.80
C VAL A 130 3.20 -12.64 1.97
N LYS A 131 1.90 -12.91 2.10
CA LYS A 131 1.10 -12.47 3.26
C LYS A 131 1.74 -12.89 4.59
N GLN A 132 2.10 -14.17 4.72
CA GLN A 132 2.67 -14.71 5.95
C GLN A 132 3.96 -13.99 6.35
N THR A 133 4.89 -13.81 5.42
CA THR A 133 6.16 -13.13 5.68
C THR A 133 5.94 -11.65 5.97
N TYR A 134 5.09 -10.97 5.21
CA TYR A 134 4.78 -9.56 5.42
C TYR A 134 4.23 -9.31 6.83
N GLN A 135 3.24 -10.10 7.26
CA GLN A 135 2.63 -9.97 8.58
C GLN A 135 3.61 -10.28 9.71
N ALA A 136 4.50 -11.27 9.52
CA ALA A 136 5.55 -11.57 10.50
C ALA A 136 6.56 -10.43 10.66
N ASN A 137 6.87 -9.71 9.57
CA ASN A 137 7.85 -8.61 9.58
C ASN A 137 7.30 -7.32 10.21
N TYR A 138 6.01 -7.04 10.04
CA TYR A 138 5.40 -5.75 10.38
C TYR A 138 4.27 -5.84 11.42
N ASN A 139 3.96 -7.03 11.92
CA ASN A 139 2.85 -7.28 12.87
C ASN A 139 1.52 -6.68 12.38
N LEU A 140 1.23 -6.82 11.08
CA LEU A 140 0.05 -6.25 10.44
C LEU A 140 -1.18 -7.13 10.70
N GLU A 141 -2.28 -6.49 11.10
CA GLU A 141 -3.60 -7.12 11.24
C GLU A 141 -4.05 -7.76 9.92
N ASP A 142 -4.73 -8.91 10.02
CA ASP A 142 -5.20 -9.68 8.87
C ASP A 142 -6.11 -8.87 7.95
N GLU A 143 -6.94 -8.01 8.53
CA GLU A 143 -7.90 -7.16 7.85
C GLU A 143 -7.25 -6.01 7.06
N LYS A 144 -5.99 -5.67 7.35
CA LYS A 144 -5.21 -4.66 6.60
C LYS A 144 -4.40 -5.27 5.46
N PHE A 145 -4.41 -6.60 5.32
CA PHE A 145 -3.78 -7.30 4.21
C PHE A 145 -4.83 -7.74 3.18
N PHE A 146 -4.93 -7.02 2.07
CA PHE A 146 -5.85 -7.32 0.98
C PHE A 146 -5.26 -8.37 0.04
N TYR A 147 -6.05 -9.40 -0.27
CA TYR A 147 -5.50 -10.58 -0.91
C TYR A 147 -5.24 -10.41 -2.42
N ASP A 148 -6.07 -9.68 -3.15
CA ASP A 148 -5.95 -9.52 -4.60
C ASP A 148 -6.34 -8.12 -5.02
N ILE A 149 -5.45 -7.46 -5.76
CA ILE A 149 -5.64 -6.11 -6.29
C ILE A 149 -6.87 -6.00 -7.20
N ARG A 150 -7.22 -7.06 -7.92
CA ARG A 150 -8.38 -7.09 -8.84
C ARG A 150 -9.71 -7.05 -8.09
N LEU A 151 -9.69 -7.44 -6.81
CA LEU A 151 -10.86 -7.47 -5.94
C LEU A 151 -10.74 -6.41 -4.81
N LEU A 152 -9.78 -5.49 -4.90
CA LEU A 152 -9.57 -4.42 -3.93
C LEU A 152 -10.51 -3.24 -4.21
N ASP A 153 -11.44 -2.97 -3.30
CA ASP A 153 -12.20 -1.70 -3.30
C ASP A 153 -11.51 -0.68 -2.38
N ALA A 154 -10.80 0.26 -3.01
CA ALA A 154 -10.03 1.28 -2.31
C ALA A 154 -10.86 2.50 -1.82
N SER A 155 -12.15 2.57 -2.16
CA SER A 155 -13.03 3.70 -1.83
C SER A 155 -12.99 4.12 -0.35
N PRO A 156 -12.95 3.19 0.64
CA PRO A 156 -12.89 3.57 2.05
C PRO A 156 -11.59 4.27 2.50
N PHE A 157 -10.55 4.26 1.67
CA PHE A 157 -9.23 4.82 1.96
C PHE A 157 -8.97 6.18 1.29
N ILE A 158 -9.96 6.74 0.58
CA ILE A 158 -9.87 8.08 -0.01
C ILE A 158 -9.54 9.09 1.09
N ASN A 159 -8.55 9.97 0.82
CA ASN A 159 -8.01 10.97 1.75
C ASN A 159 -7.41 10.41 3.06
N LYS A 160 -7.08 9.11 3.12
CA LYS A 160 -6.45 8.47 4.31
C LYS A 160 -5.01 8.00 4.07
N ILE A 161 -4.47 8.22 2.86
CA ILE A 161 -3.16 7.72 2.42
C ILE A 161 -2.33 8.92 1.95
N ASP A 162 -1.12 9.05 2.50
CA ASP A 162 -0.15 10.05 2.09
C ASP A 162 0.74 9.53 0.96
N LEU A 163 1.10 8.24 1.01
CA LEU A 163 1.93 7.58 0.02
C LEU A 163 1.35 6.22 -0.39
N LEU A 164 1.04 6.09 -1.67
CA LEU A 164 0.67 4.83 -2.31
C LEU A 164 1.84 4.35 -3.18
N VAL A 165 2.35 3.17 -2.93
CA VAL A 165 3.47 2.57 -3.68
C VAL A 165 3.01 1.25 -4.29
N GLY A 166 3.51 0.90 -5.47
CA GLY A 166 3.38 -0.47 -5.96
C GLY A 166 4.43 -0.86 -6.97
N GLY A 167 4.91 -2.10 -6.85
CA GLY A 167 5.87 -2.71 -7.78
C GLY A 167 5.17 -3.74 -8.64
N SER A 168 4.59 -3.35 -9.76
CA SER A 168 3.90 -4.28 -10.66
C SER A 168 4.84 -5.44 -11.07
N PRO A 169 4.34 -6.68 -11.19
CA PRO A 169 5.16 -7.84 -11.51
C PRO A 169 5.97 -7.61 -12.80
N CYS A 170 7.29 -7.76 -12.70
CA CYS A 170 8.25 -7.49 -13.77
C CYS A 170 8.41 -8.67 -14.77
N GLN A 171 7.65 -9.76 -14.59
CA GLN A 171 7.85 -11.00 -15.35
C GLN A 171 7.62 -10.84 -16.87
N SER A 172 6.73 -9.95 -17.28
CA SER A 172 6.45 -9.68 -18.71
C SER A 172 7.44 -8.69 -19.37
N PHE A 173 8.24 -7.96 -18.57
CA PHE A 173 9.09 -6.86 -19.04
C PHE A 173 10.60 -7.13 -18.94
N SER A 174 11.01 -8.23 -18.31
CA SER A 174 12.43 -8.60 -18.20
C SER A 174 12.97 -9.16 -19.51
N ILE A 175 14.16 -8.69 -19.93
CA ILE A 175 14.92 -9.21 -21.09
C ILE A 175 15.21 -10.71 -20.97
N ALA A 176 15.20 -11.26 -19.75
CA ALA A 176 15.41 -12.67 -19.45
C ALA A 176 14.11 -13.52 -19.44
N GLY A 177 12.94 -12.94 -19.76
CA GLY A 177 11.65 -13.63 -19.90
C GLY A 177 11.21 -13.84 -21.36
N SER A 178 10.01 -14.39 -21.58
CA SER A 178 9.44 -14.81 -22.87
C SER A 178 9.19 -13.71 -23.93
N ARG A 179 9.67 -12.47 -23.73
CA ARG A 179 9.54 -11.34 -24.68
C ARG A 179 8.08 -11.03 -25.09
N GLY A 180 7.09 -11.26 -24.23
CA GLY A 180 5.68 -10.95 -24.50
C GLY A 180 5.30 -9.47 -24.37
N GLY A 181 6.15 -8.63 -23.74
CA GLY A 181 5.88 -7.20 -23.59
C GLY A 181 4.58 -6.93 -22.82
N PHE A 182 3.78 -5.98 -23.29
CA PHE A 182 2.45 -5.65 -22.74
C PHE A 182 1.31 -6.55 -23.28
N ASP A 183 1.59 -7.43 -24.24
CA ASP A 183 0.60 -8.21 -25.00
C ASP A 183 0.64 -9.72 -24.71
N ASP A 184 1.23 -10.14 -23.58
CA ASP A 184 1.23 -11.54 -23.15
C ASP A 184 -0.19 -11.93 -22.64
N THR A 185 -1.10 -12.21 -23.59
CA THR A 185 -2.51 -12.61 -23.39
C THR A 185 -2.73 -14.09 -23.13
#